data_AF-A0A232LUA7-F1
#
_entry.id   AF-A0A232LUA7-F1
#
_cell.length_a   1.000
_cell.length_b   1.000
_cell.length_c   1.000
_cell.angle_alpha   90.00
_cell.angle_beta   90.00
_cell.angle_gamma   90.00
#
_symmetry.space_group_name_H-M   'P 1'
#
loop_
_entity.id
_entity.type
_entity.pdbx_description
1 polymer ?
#
loop_
_entity_poly.entity_id
_entity_poly.type
_entity_poly.pdbx_seq_one_letter_code
_entity_poly.pdbx_strand_id
1 'polypeptide(L)'
;MGPRRQGPPQKAASATGRSRGNKKKAEKEKPKRPKNHHDDPPVDLSASVPLPLQQLLLDVFKFALLFPGNDQSGAGGRDSSDSVSVQHPEALECSSAELNLKSLIQTIKSHLYNRDFNSAFVEANEELLRAYALRWSATRALGYAGILKGVCNAIFNDCDRQGSECSTWEKNRDIRTTNRIVCIGGGAGAEIIALAAVWRDVLASWNNRAKDNIASLQAAVTDLSIKHDTRSGASEGGALVKESEESNQYVQQGEHTASKDINDGGHDEDPKQTPSKFPNLSVIAVDIADWSAIVERLTKAIQSPSVPGSKSHPAPLLPSVSRDQDQDQSGGFDISFRRFDVLNCQNDKDMKLLLRGASFSSYGDNNEDALHEKTVLITLMFTLNELFSTSITKTTAFLLKITEWAEPGTILLVVDSPGSYSTVSLTGKAKPDPDPGVSATVDERNDVTLRQQQQQRVYPMKFLLDHTLMSVAAGKWQRMAAEDSRWFRRDTSKLRYNVGDGVGLEDMRFQIHIYRRLES
;
A
#
# COMPACT_ATOMS: atom_id res chain seq x y z
N MET A 1 -46.86 -11.63 70.62
CA MET A 1 -46.33 -11.76 69.24
C MET A 1 -46.08 -10.37 68.67
N GLY A 2 -44.79 -10.04 68.45
CA GLY A 2 -44.27 -8.97 67.57
C GLY A 2 -44.50 -7.50 67.93
N PRO A 3 -43.43 -6.70 68.13
CA PRO A 3 -43.51 -5.25 67.93
C PRO A 3 -42.66 -4.78 66.74
N ARG A 4 -43.27 -3.93 65.89
CA ARG A 4 -42.56 -3.04 64.96
C ARG A 4 -41.95 -1.87 65.73
N ARG A 5 -40.67 -1.51 65.47
CA ARG A 5 -40.02 -0.24 65.86
C ARG A 5 -38.95 0.12 64.81
N GLN A 6 -39.11 1.24 64.07
CA GLN A 6 -38.66 2.61 64.36
C GLN A 6 -37.15 2.82 64.15
N GLY A 7 -36.79 3.65 63.16
CA GLY A 7 -35.47 4.30 63.07
C GLY A 7 -35.43 5.60 63.86
N PRO A 8 -34.22 6.09 64.20
CA PRO A 8 -33.97 7.55 64.31
C PRO A 8 -32.50 7.92 63.94
N PRO A 9 -32.03 9.18 64.06
CA PRO A 9 -32.62 10.48 63.67
C PRO A 9 -31.60 11.44 62.96
N GLN A 10 -32.09 12.64 62.62
CA GLN A 10 -31.34 13.80 62.10
C GLN A 10 -30.56 14.62 63.16
N LYS A 11 -29.75 15.58 62.63
CA LYS A 11 -29.28 16.90 63.16
C LYS A 11 -27.82 16.93 63.66
N ALA A 12 -27.06 18.02 63.64
CA ALA A 12 -27.00 19.30 62.90
C ALA A 12 -25.70 20.03 63.37
N ALA A 13 -25.15 20.87 62.50
CA ALA A 13 -24.38 22.12 62.76
C ALA A 13 -23.19 22.20 63.76
N SER A 14 -22.03 22.52 63.17
CA SER A 14 -21.06 23.60 63.51
C SER A 14 -20.34 23.66 64.86
N ALA A 15 -18.99 23.66 64.81
CA ALA A 15 -18.16 24.55 65.61
C ALA A 15 -16.82 24.86 64.92
N THR A 16 -16.42 26.12 65.05
CA THR A 16 -15.36 26.88 64.40
C THR A 16 -13.96 26.70 65.01
N GLY A 17 -12.91 26.86 64.18
CA GLY A 17 -11.55 27.13 64.65
C GLY A 17 -10.61 27.63 63.53
N ARG A 18 -10.47 28.97 63.38
CA ARG A 18 -9.35 29.64 62.68
C ARG A 18 -8.06 29.40 63.51
N SER A 19 -6.85 29.18 62.97
CA SER A 19 -6.01 30.20 62.33
C SER A 19 -4.62 29.63 61.93
N ARG A 20 -4.22 29.91 60.67
CA ARG A 20 -2.88 30.27 60.12
C ARG A 20 -1.63 29.42 60.40
N GLY A 21 -1.07 28.88 59.29
CA GLY A 21 0.36 28.56 59.13
C GLY A 21 0.70 28.37 57.65
N ASN A 22 1.43 29.33 57.07
CA ASN A 22 1.70 29.51 55.64
C ASN A 22 2.91 28.69 55.18
N LYS A 23 2.84 27.93 54.08
CA LYS A 23 4.03 27.60 53.25
C LYS A 23 3.63 27.17 51.82
N LYS A 24 4.15 27.94 50.86
CA LYS A 24 3.94 27.91 49.41
C LYS A 24 4.18 26.51 48.80
N LYS A 25 3.26 26.05 47.96
CA LYS A 25 3.44 24.90 47.07
C LYS A 25 3.99 25.41 45.73
N ALA A 26 5.21 25.02 45.39
CA ALA A 26 5.83 25.33 44.11
C ALA A 26 5.08 24.62 42.98
N GLU A 27 4.64 25.37 41.97
CA GLU A 27 4.22 24.84 40.68
C GLU A 27 5.43 24.18 40.01
N LYS A 28 5.37 22.87 39.80
CA LYS A 28 6.28 22.18 38.89
C LYS A 28 5.81 22.45 37.47
N GLU A 29 6.57 23.27 36.75
CA GLU A 29 6.45 23.43 35.30
C GLU A 29 6.47 22.06 34.61
N LYS A 30 5.47 21.83 33.74
CA LYS A 30 5.47 20.69 32.82
C LYS A 30 6.67 20.85 31.87
N PRO A 31 7.46 19.79 31.60
CA PRO A 31 8.57 19.91 30.66
C PRO A 31 8.01 20.21 29.26
N LYS A 32 8.47 21.33 28.69
CA LYS A 32 8.15 21.76 27.31
C LYS A 32 8.66 20.69 26.35
N ARG A 33 7.76 20.18 25.49
CA ARG A 33 8.12 19.36 24.33
C ARG A 33 9.14 20.12 23.47
N PRO A 34 10.23 19.50 23.01
CA PRO A 34 11.08 20.11 21.99
C PRO A 34 10.24 20.28 20.72
N LYS A 35 10.25 21.50 20.18
CA LYS A 35 9.71 21.81 18.84
C LYS A 35 10.73 21.30 17.83
N ASN A 36 10.42 20.21 17.13
CA ASN A 36 11.17 19.84 15.94
C ASN A 36 10.61 20.63 14.76
N HIS A 37 11.43 21.54 14.22
CA HIS A 37 11.23 22.17 12.93
C HIS A 37 11.59 21.16 11.84
N HIS A 38 10.60 20.59 11.18
CA HIS A 38 10.60 20.06 9.80
C HIS A 38 9.15 19.68 9.52
N ASP A 39 8.35 20.66 9.09
CA ASP A 39 6.92 20.51 8.80
C ASP A 39 6.75 19.89 7.41
N ASP A 40 7.14 18.62 7.25
CA ASP A 40 6.61 17.81 6.15
C ASP A 40 5.09 17.69 6.36
N PRO A 41 4.27 17.88 5.32
CA PRO A 41 2.83 17.74 5.45
C PRO A 41 2.48 16.31 5.91
N PRO A 42 1.55 16.14 6.87
CA PRO A 42 1.18 14.83 7.38
C PRO A 42 0.61 13.97 6.25
N VAL A 43 0.94 12.66 6.27
CA VAL A 43 0.39 11.68 5.33
C VAL A 43 -1.14 11.69 5.44
N ASP A 44 -1.83 12.00 4.34
CA ASP A 44 -3.29 12.02 4.32
C ASP A 44 -3.85 10.59 4.30
N LEU A 45 -4.20 10.11 5.49
CA LEU A 45 -4.81 8.79 5.67
C LEU A 45 -6.31 8.80 5.36
N SER A 46 -6.94 9.94 5.06
CA SER A 46 -8.36 9.99 4.68
C SER A 46 -8.62 9.55 3.23
N ALA A 47 -7.55 9.38 2.45
CA ALA A 47 -7.61 8.94 1.06
C ALA A 47 -8.40 7.62 0.89
N SER A 48 -9.14 7.53 -0.21
CA SER A 48 -9.86 6.33 -0.62
C SER A 48 -9.75 6.14 -2.14
N VAL A 49 -9.81 4.88 -2.57
CA VAL A 49 -9.91 4.53 -3.99
C VAL A 49 -11.38 4.57 -4.43
N PRO A 50 -11.68 4.91 -5.69
CA PRO A 50 -13.05 4.92 -6.20
C PRO A 50 -13.77 3.58 -5.99
N LEU A 51 -15.06 3.65 -5.65
CA LEU A 51 -15.88 2.46 -5.39
C LEU A 51 -15.86 1.42 -6.54
N PRO A 52 -15.93 1.79 -7.83
CA PRO A 52 -15.86 0.79 -8.90
C PRO A 52 -14.47 0.13 -8.99
N LEU A 53 -13.40 0.83 -8.58
CA LEU A 53 -12.05 0.25 -8.48
C LEU A 53 -11.93 -0.70 -7.28
N GLN A 54 -12.58 -0.38 -6.16
CA GLN A 54 -12.72 -1.30 -5.02
C GLN A 54 -13.41 -2.60 -5.45
N GLN A 55 -14.49 -2.51 -6.23
CA GLN A 55 -15.18 -3.69 -6.76
C GLN A 55 -14.27 -4.49 -7.71
N LEU A 56 -13.56 -3.83 -8.62
CA LEU A 56 -12.64 -4.51 -9.54
C LEU A 56 -11.52 -5.27 -8.79
N LEU A 57 -10.97 -4.69 -7.72
CA LEU A 57 -10.00 -5.36 -6.85
C LEU A 57 -10.57 -6.65 -6.22
N LEU A 58 -11.83 -6.64 -5.79
CA LEU A 58 -12.49 -7.83 -5.27
C LEU A 58 -12.73 -8.88 -6.36
N ASP A 59 -13.10 -8.43 -7.55
CA ASP A 59 -13.35 -9.30 -8.70
C ASP A 59 -12.06 -9.99 -9.17
N VAL A 60 -10.88 -9.36 -9.01
CA VAL A 60 -9.56 -10.00 -9.21
C VAL A 60 -9.36 -11.18 -8.25
N PHE A 61 -9.60 -11.01 -6.95
CA PHE A 61 -9.50 -12.12 -5.97
C PHE A 61 -10.43 -13.26 -6.34
N LYS A 62 -11.69 -12.95 -6.66
CA LYS A 62 -12.67 -13.95 -7.05
C LYS A 62 -12.24 -14.70 -8.32
N PHE A 63 -11.84 -13.97 -9.36
CA PHE A 63 -11.43 -14.56 -10.63
C PHE A 63 -10.19 -15.45 -10.47
N ALA A 64 -9.18 -14.98 -9.74
CA ALA A 64 -7.92 -15.69 -9.55
C ALA A 64 -8.05 -16.97 -8.71
N LEU A 65 -8.88 -16.92 -7.66
CA LEU A 65 -8.82 -17.88 -6.57
C LEU A 65 -10.07 -18.74 -6.40
N LEU A 66 -11.18 -18.46 -7.07
CA LEU A 66 -12.39 -19.28 -6.94
C LEU A 66 -12.36 -20.52 -7.83
N PHE A 67 -11.81 -20.43 -9.04
CA PHE A 67 -11.82 -21.52 -10.02
C PHE A 67 -10.48 -22.26 -10.10
N PRO A 68 -10.48 -23.61 -10.16
CA PRO A 68 -9.28 -24.37 -10.51
C PRO A 68 -8.76 -23.89 -11.89
N GLY A 69 -7.43 -23.82 -12.06
CA GLY A 69 -6.72 -22.95 -13.01
C GLY A 69 -7.35 -22.77 -14.40
N ASN A 70 -7.53 -21.50 -14.80
CA ASN A 70 -7.63 -21.09 -16.19
C ASN A 70 -6.25 -21.23 -16.86
N ASP A 71 -5.79 -22.46 -17.10
CA ASP A 71 -4.65 -22.70 -17.99
C ASP A 71 -5.13 -22.53 -19.44
N GLN A 72 -5.32 -21.28 -19.86
CA GLN A 72 -5.27 -20.93 -21.28
C GLN A 72 -3.80 -20.68 -21.64
N SER A 73 -3.02 -21.75 -21.69
CA SER A 73 -1.71 -21.75 -22.33
C SER A 73 -1.77 -22.64 -23.57
N GLY A 74 -1.73 -22.03 -24.75
CA GLY A 74 -1.17 -22.64 -25.96
C GLY A 74 -2.10 -23.56 -26.77
N ALA A 75 -2.71 -22.96 -27.78
CA ALA A 75 -3.11 -23.69 -28.98
C ALA A 75 -1.90 -24.39 -29.62
N GLY A 76 -1.92 -25.71 -29.66
CA GLY A 76 -1.19 -26.53 -30.63
C GLY A 76 -2.23 -27.23 -31.49
N GLY A 77 -2.34 -26.82 -32.74
CA GLY A 77 -3.45 -27.16 -33.62
C GLY A 77 -3.66 -28.66 -33.89
N ARG A 78 -4.91 -28.98 -34.23
CA ARG A 78 -5.24 -30.01 -35.22
C ARG A 78 -6.62 -29.70 -35.79
N ASP A 79 -6.59 -29.40 -37.08
CA ASP A 79 -7.74 -29.39 -37.98
C ASP A 79 -8.61 -30.63 -37.78
N SER A 80 -9.91 -30.43 -37.69
CA SER A 80 -10.91 -31.36 -38.20
C SER A 80 -12.22 -30.59 -38.36
N SER A 81 -12.54 -30.31 -39.61
CA SER A 81 -13.85 -29.90 -40.07
C SER A 81 -14.95 -30.82 -39.54
N ASP A 82 -15.96 -30.27 -38.88
CA ASP A 82 -17.35 -30.63 -39.20
C ASP A 82 -18.34 -29.61 -38.64
N SER A 83 -19.23 -29.19 -39.53
CA SER A 83 -20.27 -28.19 -39.36
C SER A 83 -21.54 -28.79 -38.75
N VAL A 84 -22.03 -28.30 -37.60
CA VAL A 84 -23.47 -28.42 -37.25
C VAL A 84 -23.95 -27.22 -36.39
N SER A 85 -24.97 -26.56 -36.94
CA SER A 85 -25.98 -25.61 -36.45
C SER A 85 -25.96 -25.00 -35.04
N VAL A 86 -26.16 -23.68 -35.05
CA VAL A 86 -26.57 -22.78 -33.96
C VAL A 86 -27.96 -23.15 -33.39
N GLN A 87 -28.04 -23.46 -32.09
CA GLN A 87 -29.25 -23.33 -31.26
C GLN A 87 -28.89 -23.00 -29.79
N HIS A 88 -29.47 -21.90 -29.28
CA HIS A 88 -29.74 -21.47 -27.89
C HIS A 88 -28.66 -21.52 -26.76
N PRO A 89 -28.49 -20.43 -25.96
CA PRO A 89 -27.59 -20.38 -24.82
C PRO A 89 -28.32 -20.71 -23.51
N GLU A 90 -28.51 -21.99 -23.19
CA GLU A 90 -28.82 -22.44 -21.83
C GLU A 90 -27.99 -23.69 -21.52
N ALA A 91 -27.38 -23.71 -20.33
CA ALA A 91 -26.63 -24.81 -19.72
C ALA A 91 -25.28 -25.22 -20.36
N LEU A 92 -24.24 -24.44 -20.05
CA LEU A 92 -22.89 -24.98 -19.83
C LEU A 92 -22.64 -24.99 -18.30
N GLU A 93 -23.28 -25.94 -17.61
CA GLU A 93 -22.82 -26.36 -16.28
C GLU A 93 -21.48 -27.07 -16.47
N CYS A 94 -20.40 -26.30 -16.42
CA CYS A 94 -19.06 -26.85 -16.30
C CYS A 94 -18.93 -27.40 -14.88
N SER A 95 -18.99 -28.73 -14.76
CA SER A 95 -18.62 -29.50 -13.57
C SER A 95 -17.12 -29.30 -13.27
N SER A 96 -16.74 -28.10 -12.82
CA SER A 96 -15.48 -27.83 -12.16
C SER A 96 -15.70 -28.00 -10.67
N ALA A 97 -14.94 -28.86 -10.00
CA ALA A 97 -15.03 -29.04 -8.55
C ALA A 97 -14.92 -27.68 -7.85
N GLU A 98 -16.06 -27.14 -7.42
CA GLU A 98 -16.14 -25.90 -6.67
C GLU A 98 -15.39 -26.10 -5.35
N LEU A 99 -14.46 -25.20 -5.03
CA LEU A 99 -13.73 -25.27 -3.76
C LEU A 99 -14.73 -25.41 -2.61
N ASN A 100 -14.61 -26.44 -1.77
CA ASN A 100 -15.43 -26.58 -0.57
C ASN A 100 -14.99 -25.56 0.49
N LEU A 101 -15.32 -24.31 0.23
CA LEU A 101 -14.77 -23.16 0.91
C LEU A 101 -15.21 -23.11 2.38
N LYS A 102 -16.42 -23.60 2.67
CA LYS A 102 -16.96 -23.69 4.02
C LYS A 102 -16.13 -24.61 4.91
N SER A 103 -15.77 -25.81 4.44
CA SER A 103 -14.97 -26.76 5.23
C SER A 103 -13.53 -26.25 5.37
N LEU A 104 -12.91 -25.77 4.29
CA LEU A 104 -11.56 -25.23 4.30
C LEU A 104 -11.41 -24.07 5.29
N ILE A 105 -12.38 -23.13 5.31
CA ILE A 105 -12.37 -22.02 6.26
C ILE A 105 -12.54 -22.49 7.69
N GLN A 106 -13.36 -23.51 7.96
CA GLN A 106 -13.48 -24.08 9.30
C GLN A 106 -12.15 -24.70 9.76
N THR A 107 -11.47 -25.42 8.87
CA THR A 107 -10.13 -25.98 9.14
C THR A 107 -9.14 -24.88 9.47
N ILE A 108 -9.06 -23.83 8.65
CA ILE A 108 -8.16 -22.69 8.89
C ILE A 108 -8.48 -22.00 10.22
N LYS A 109 -9.77 -21.76 10.51
CA LYS A 109 -10.20 -21.16 11.79
C LYS A 109 -9.75 -21.99 12.98
N SER A 110 -9.79 -23.32 12.88
CA SER A 110 -9.30 -24.23 13.93
C SER A 110 -7.80 -24.04 14.15
N HIS A 111 -6.99 -24.06 13.09
CA HIS A 111 -5.54 -23.84 13.20
C HIS A 111 -5.20 -22.46 13.78
N LEU A 112 -5.87 -21.39 13.30
CA LEU A 112 -5.67 -20.03 13.81
C LEU A 112 -6.05 -19.90 15.30
N TYR A 113 -7.15 -20.52 15.72
CA TYR A 113 -7.57 -20.53 17.13
C TYR A 113 -6.52 -21.22 18.01
N ASN A 114 -5.98 -22.34 17.55
CA ASN A 114 -4.93 -23.10 18.24
C ASN A 114 -3.54 -22.48 18.11
N ARG A 115 -3.40 -21.34 17.40
CA ARG A 115 -2.11 -20.72 17.06
C ARG A 115 -1.14 -21.66 16.33
N ASP A 116 -1.69 -22.61 15.60
CA ASP A 116 -0.95 -23.56 14.78
C ASP A 116 -0.74 -22.99 13.37
N PHE A 117 0.12 -21.97 13.29
CA PHE A 117 0.39 -21.25 12.04
C PHE A 117 1.12 -22.10 11.00
N ASN A 118 1.85 -23.13 11.42
CA ASN A 118 2.52 -24.05 10.51
C ASN A 118 1.50 -24.84 9.69
N SER A 119 0.54 -25.50 10.36
CA SER A 119 -0.53 -26.21 9.65
C SER A 119 -1.45 -25.26 8.89
N ALA A 120 -1.67 -24.04 9.41
CA ALA A 120 -2.51 -23.05 8.73
C ALA A 120 -1.93 -22.56 7.40
N PHE A 121 -0.59 -22.50 7.28
CA PHE A 121 0.08 -21.81 6.17
C PHE A 121 1.30 -22.53 5.60
N VAL A 122 2.27 -22.91 6.42
CA VAL A 122 3.56 -23.45 5.95
C VAL A 122 3.40 -24.85 5.34
N GLU A 123 2.55 -25.68 5.94
CA GLU A 123 2.24 -27.04 5.52
C GLU A 123 0.89 -27.13 4.79
N ALA A 124 0.20 -26.00 4.62
CA ALA A 124 -1.10 -25.94 3.98
C ALA A 124 -1.00 -26.20 2.48
N ASN A 125 -2.00 -26.90 1.94
CA ASN A 125 -2.14 -27.05 0.50
C ASN A 125 -2.67 -25.76 -0.15
N GLU A 126 -2.60 -25.70 -1.48
CA GLU A 126 -3.04 -24.52 -2.24
C GLU A 126 -4.52 -24.18 -1.99
N GLU A 127 -5.40 -25.17 -1.81
CA GLU A 127 -6.82 -24.95 -1.55
C GLU A 127 -7.08 -24.21 -0.24
N LEU A 128 -6.36 -24.57 0.84
CA LEU A 128 -6.39 -23.85 2.12
C LEU A 128 -5.89 -22.41 1.95
N LEU A 129 -4.79 -22.20 1.23
CA LEU A 129 -4.24 -20.87 1.00
C LEU A 129 -5.20 -19.99 0.16
N ARG A 130 -5.83 -20.56 -0.88
CA ARG A 130 -6.88 -19.90 -1.68
C ARG A 130 -8.07 -19.53 -0.80
N ALA A 131 -8.53 -20.46 0.04
CA ALA A 131 -9.62 -20.22 0.97
C ALA A 131 -9.30 -19.09 1.97
N TYR A 132 -8.07 -19.05 2.49
CA TYR A 132 -7.62 -17.96 3.35
C TYR A 132 -7.65 -16.62 2.63
N ALA A 133 -7.05 -16.54 1.45
CA ALA A 133 -6.95 -15.30 0.69
C ALA A 133 -8.33 -14.77 0.25
N LEU A 134 -9.23 -15.66 -0.20
CA LEU A 134 -10.62 -15.31 -0.52
C LEU A 134 -11.36 -14.76 0.70
N ARG A 135 -11.12 -15.33 1.89
CA ARG A 135 -11.87 -15.00 3.11
C ARG A 135 -11.36 -13.78 3.86
N TRP A 136 -10.04 -13.58 3.92
CA TRP A 136 -9.42 -12.52 4.73
C TRP A 136 -8.61 -11.53 3.90
N SER A 137 -7.83 -11.96 2.91
CA SER A 137 -6.99 -11.04 2.12
C SER A 137 -7.80 -10.07 1.28
N ALA A 138 -8.92 -10.49 0.68
CA ALA A 138 -9.76 -9.61 -0.14
C ALA A 138 -10.29 -8.39 0.64
N THR A 139 -10.75 -8.63 1.87
CA THR A 139 -11.20 -7.53 2.73
C THR A 139 -10.03 -6.67 3.20
N ARG A 140 -8.91 -7.29 3.60
CA ARG A 140 -7.68 -6.57 3.99
C ARG A 140 -7.21 -5.64 2.88
N ALA A 141 -7.22 -6.10 1.62
CA ALA A 141 -6.84 -5.31 0.47
C ALA A 141 -7.69 -4.02 0.34
N LEU A 142 -9.02 -4.10 0.56
CA LEU A 142 -9.87 -2.90 0.60
C LEU A 142 -9.48 -1.93 1.70
N GLY A 143 -9.24 -2.45 2.91
CA GLY A 143 -8.81 -1.64 4.05
C GLY A 143 -7.44 -1.00 3.84
N TYR A 144 -6.55 -1.70 3.15
CA TYR A 144 -5.18 -1.25 2.87
C TYR A 144 -5.14 -0.21 1.75
N ALA A 145 -6.01 -0.31 0.75
CA ALA A 145 -5.98 0.56 -0.43
C ALA A 145 -6.04 2.06 -0.09
N GLY A 146 -6.88 2.46 0.88
CA GLY A 146 -6.93 3.86 1.32
C GLY A 146 -5.64 4.35 2.00
N ILE A 147 -5.08 3.52 2.88
CA ILE A 147 -3.82 3.80 3.60
C ILE A 147 -2.67 3.90 2.59
N LEU A 148 -2.56 2.90 1.71
CA LEU A 148 -1.53 2.85 0.68
C LEU A 148 -1.66 3.99 -0.32
N LYS A 149 -2.88 4.42 -0.67
CA LYS A 149 -3.08 5.63 -1.49
C LYS A 149 -2.51 6.88 -0.81
N GLY A 150 -2.79 7.07 0.47
CA GLY A 150 -2.24 8.18 1.24
C GLY A 150 -0.71 8.18 1.26
N VAL A 151 -0.11 7.01 1.49
CA VAL A 151 1.35 6.81 1.51
C VAL A 151 1.96 7.01 0.12
N CYS A 152 1.41 6.38 -0.92
CA CYS A 152 1.88 6.56 -2.30
C CYS A 152 1.77 8.02 -2.75
N ASN A 153 0.70 8.73 -2.37
CA ASN A 153 0.59 10.16 -2.64
C ASN A 153 1.71 10.96 -1.93
N ALA A 154 2.03 10.64 -0.68
CA ALA A 154 3.12 11.29 0.03
C ALA A 154 4.49 10.96 -0.59
N ILE A 155 4.69 9.76 -1.14
CA ILE A 155 5.93 9.35 -1.80
C ILE A 155 6.07 9.99 -3.19
N PHE A 156 4.98 10.05 -3.97
CA PHE A 156 5.05 10.33 -5.40
C PHE A 156 4.40 11.65 -5.86
N ASN A 157 3.61 12.34 -5.03
CA ASN A 157 2.92 13.60 -5.41
C ASN A 157 3.54 14.85 -4.77
N ASP A 158 4.78 14.79 -4.29
CA ASP A 158 5.47 15.89 -3.61
C ASP A 158 5.93 17.00 -4.59
N CYS A 159 5.21 17.19 -5.71
CA CYS A 159 5.63 17.99 -6.86
C CYS A 159 5.15 19.43 -6.88
N ASP A 160 4.11 19.77 -6.11
CA ASP A 160 3.38 21.04 -6.29
C ASP A 160 3.51 22.01 -5.10
N ARG A 161 4.37 21.72 -4.11
CA ARG A 161 4.45 22.54 -2.89
C ARG A 161 5.66 23.47 -2.86
N GLN A 162 5.51 24.58 -3.59
CA GLN A 162 6.34 25.79 -3.60
C GLN A 162 7.73 25.63 -4.21
N GLY A 163 8.21 26.65 -4.92
CA GLY A 163 9.53 26.72 -5.59
C GLY A 163 10.73 26.74 -4.64
N SER A 164 10.71 25.86 -3.64
CA SER A 164 11.77 25.54 -2.70
C SER A 164 12.43 24.25 -3.17
N GLU A 165 13.76 24.26 -3.22
CA GLU A 165 14.65 23.13 -3.51
C GLU A 165 14.00 21.75 -3.37
N CYS A 166 13.45 21.28 -4.49
CA CYS A 166 13.32 19.91 -4.93
C CYS A 166 13.43 18.84 -3.81
N SER A 167 12.28 18.41 -3.32
CA SER A 167 12.08 17.12 -2.64
C SER A 167 12.75 15.97 -3.39
N THR A 168 13.17 14.95 -2.64
CA THR A 168 14.01 13.78 -3.01
C THR A 168 13.70 13.09 -4.35
N TRP A 169 12.54 13.34 -4.97
CA TRP A 169 12.07 12.71 -6.20
C TRP A 169 12.50 13.41 -7.51
N GLU A 170 12.67 14.74 -7.61
CA GLU A 170 13.13 15.33 -8.90
C GLU A 170 14.61 15.05 -9.17
N LYS A 171 15.41 14.83 -8.13
CA LYS A 171 16.77 14.30 -8.25
C LYS A 171 16.81 12.85 -8.79
N ASN A 172 15.67 12.16 -8.74
CA ASN A 172 15.49 10.75 -9.12
C ASN A 172 14.74 10.56 -10.45
N ARG A 173 14.64 11.61 -11.28
CA ARG A 173 14.13 11.53 -12.66
C ARG A 173 14.97 10.67 -13.61
N ASP A 174 15.96 9.93 -13.10
CA ASP A 174 16.66 8.96 -13.92
C ASP A 174 15.66 7.85 -14.31
N ILE A 175 15.32 7.82 -15.59
CA ILE A 175 14.45 6.84 -16.26
C ILE A 175 14.86 5.39 -15.95
N ARG A 176 16.10 5.18 -15.49
CA ARG A 176 16.65 3.87 -15.12
C ARG A 176 16.35 3.43 -13.68
N THR A 177 15.67 4.24 -12.88
CA THR A 177 15.34 3.90 -11.49
C THR A 177 13.92 3.33 -11.35
N THR A 178 13.79 2.11 -10.86
CA THR A 178 12.49 1.49 -10.54
C THR A 178 12.23 1.65 -9.04
N ASN A 179 11.05 2.14 -8.68
CA ASN A 179 10.64 2.20 -7.28
C ASN A 179 10.26 0.81 -6.81
N ARG A 180 10.80 0.38 -5.68
CA ARG A 180 10.58 -0.94 -5.11
C ARG A 180 9.79 -0.84 -3.79
N ILE A 181 8.80 -1.71 -3.64
CA ILE A 181 8.01 -1.88 -2.41
C ILE A 181 8.25 -3.29 -1.88
N VAL A 182 8.62 -3.40 -0.60
CA VAL A 182 8.87 -4.67 0.09
C VAL A 182 7.74 -4.96 1.08
N CYS A 183 6.95 -5.99 0.80
CA CYS A 183 5.80 -6.39 1.61
C CYS A 183 6.13 -7.59 2.50
N ILE A 184 6.46 -7.34 3.78
CA ILE A 184 6.82 -8.38 4.74
C ILE A 184 5.55 -8.98 5.35
N GLY A 185 5.34 -10.28 5.15
CA GLY A 185 4.09 -11.00 5.46
C GLY A 185 3.00 -10.83 4.39
N GLY A 186 3.36 -10.31 3.21
CA GLY A 186 2.41 -9.96 2.15
C GLY A 186 2.01 -11.10 1.22
N GLY A 187 2.46 -12.34 1.49
CA GLY A 187 2.31 -13.48 0.59
C GLY A 187 0.87 -13.81 0.22
N ALA A 188 -0.08 -13.61 1.14
CA ALA A 188 -1.50 -13.86 0.89
C ALA A 188 -2.18 -12.85 -0.07
N GLY A 189 -1.43 -11.89 -0.62
CA GLY A 189 -1.82 -11.05 -1.75
C GLY A 189 -2.61 -9.77 -1.43
N ALA A 190 -2.96 -9.51 -0.17
CA ALA A 190 -3.74 -8.32 0.20
C ALA A 190 -3.04 -7.00 -0.19
N GLU A 191 -1.75 -6.89 0.14
CA GLU A 191 -0.93 -5.71 -0.19
C GLU A 191 -0.70 -5.59 -1.70
N ILE A 192 -0.46 -6.71 -2.39
CA ILE A 192 -0.24 -6.74 -3.84
C ILE A 192 -1.45 -6.16 -4.59
N ILE A 193 -2.65 -6.67 -4.33
CA ILE A 193 -3.84 -6.19 -5.05
C ILE A 193 -4.19 -4.75 -4.65
N ALA A 194 -4.02 -4.39 -3.38
CA ALA A 194 -4.23 -3.02 -2.94
C ALA A 194 -3.27 -2.03 -3.64
N LEU A 195 -1.98 -2.37 -3.72
CA LEU A 195 -0.98 -1.59 -4.43
C LEU A 195 -1.28 -1.51 -5.93
N ALA A 196 -1.71 -2.60 -6.57
CA ALA A 196 -2.08 -2.60 -7.99
C ALA A 196 -3.25 -1.63 -8.27
N ALA A 197 -4.28 -1.66 -7.43
CA ALA A 197 -5.42 -0.74 -7.54
C ALA A 197 -5.01 0.72 -7.28
N VAL A 198 -4.22 0.97 -6.23
CA VAL A 198 -3.70 2.31 -5.93
C VAL A 198 -2.82 2.83 -7.06
N TRP A 199 -1.97 1.98 -7.63
CA TRP A 199 -1.09 2.36 -8.72
C TRP A 199 -1.86 2.80 -9.96
N ARG A 200 -2.92 2.05 -10.34
CA ARG A 200 -3.84 2.46 -11.41
C ARG A 200 -4.45 3.84 -11.15
N ASP A 201 -4.90 4.09 -9.92
CA ASP A 201 -5.52 5.36 -9.53
C ASP A 201 -4.52 6.53 -9.55
N VAL A 202 -3.28 6.28 -9.12
CA VAL A 202 -2.18 7.26 -9.18
C VAL A 202 -1.82 7.59 -10.63
N LEU A 203 -1.63 6.58 -11.48
CA LEU A 203 -1.35 6.76 -12.91
C LEU A 203 -2.48 7.54 -13.62
N ALA A 204 -3.75 7.23 -13.31
CA ALA A 204 -4.89 7.97 -13.84
C ALA A 204 -4.88 9.44 -13.39
N SER A 205 -4.56 9.69 -12.11
CA SER A 205 -4.45 11.04 -11.55
C SER A 205 -3.31 11.85 -12.18
N TRP A 206 -2.19 11.21 -12.50
CA TRP A 206 -1.10 11.87 -13.24
C TRP A 206 -1.47 12.17 -14.68
N ASN A 207 -2.09 11.22 -15.39
CA ASN A 207 -2.55 11.43 -16.76
C ASN A 207 -3.56 12.57 -16.87
N ASN A 208 -4.47 12.69 -15.90
CA ASN A 208 -5.43 13.80 -15.87
C ASN A 208 -4.72 15.14 -15.64
N ARG A 209 -3.79 15.23 -14.67
CA ARG A 209 -2.99 16.45 -14.45
C ARG A 209 -2.18 16.86 -15.68
N ALA A 210 -1.57 15.89 -16.38
CA ALA A 210 -0.84 16.17 -17.61
C ALA A 210 -1.76 16.78 -18.70
N LYS A 211 -2.98 16.24 -18.86
CA LYS A 211 -3.98 16.78 -19.78
C LYS A 211 -4.45 18.17 -19.39
N ASP A 212 -4.72 18.40 -18.11
CA ASP A 212 -5.16 19.71 -17.60
C ASP A 212 -4.08 20.79 -17.81
N ASN A 213 -2.81 20.43 -17.59
CA ASN A 213 -1.68 21.32 -17.85
C ASN A 213 -1.55 21.68 -19.34
N ILE A 214 -1.71 20.70 -20.23
CA ILE A 214 -1.69 20.93 -21.69
C ILE A 214 -2.86 21.84 -22.10
N ALA A 215 -4.07 21.58 -21.60
CA ALA A 215 -5.24 22.39 -21.91
C ALA A 215 -5.09 23.84 -21.41
N SER A 216 -4.51 24.03 -20.22
CA SER A 216 -4.21 25.36 -19.66
C SER A 216 -3.18 26.13 -20.49
N LEU A 217 -2.10 25.46 -20.92
CA LEU A 217 -1.10 26.05 -21.81
C LEU A 217 -1.69 26.43 -23.18
N GLN A 218 -2.52 25.56 -23.76
CA GLN A 218 -3.21 25.85 -25.01
C GLN A 218 -4.14 27.08 -24.88
N ALA A 219 -4.91 27.17 -23.79
CA ALA A 219 -5.77 28.31 -23.50
C ALA A 219 -4.96 29.62 -23.35
N ALA A 220 -3.82 29.57 -22.65
CA ALA A 220 -2.94 30.73 -22.47
C ALA A 220 -2.31 31.20 -23.80
N VAL A 221 -1.95 30.28 -24.69
CA VAL A 221 -1.43 30.61 -26.03
C VAL A 221 -2.53 31.24 -26.91
N THR A 222 -3.77 30.76 -26.82
CA THR A 222 -4.88 31.36 -27.57
C THR A 222 -5.23 32.78 -27.10
N ASP A 223 -5.12 33.07 -25.80
CA ASP A 223 -5.37 34.41 -25.24
C ASP A 223 -4.30 35.44 -25.63
N LEU A 224 -3.07 35.00 -25.92
CA LEU A 224 -2.00 35.86 -26.42
C LEU A 224 -2.12 36.17 -27.92
N SER A 225 -2.81 35.31 -28.69
CA SER A 225 -2.97 35.46 -30.15
C SER A 225 -4.09 36.43 -30.55
N ILE A 226 -4.88 36.94 -29.61
CA ILE A 226 -5.96 37.92 -29.85
C ILE A 226 -5.59 39.29 -29.27
N LYS A 227 -4.51 39.90 -29.78
CA LYS A 227 -4.26 41.36 -29.68
C LYS A 227 -3.57 41.87 -30.93
N HIS A 228 -4.28 41.89 -32.05
CA HIS A 228 -3.92 42.77 -33.17
C HIS A 228 -4.90 43.94 -33.19
N ASP A 229 -4.46 45.06 -32.61
CA ASP A 229 -5.17 46.34 -32.60
C ASP A 229 -5.50 46.78 -34.04
N THR A 230 -6.79 46.91 -34.35
CA THR A 230 -7.25 47.66 -35.51
C THR A 230 -7.31 49.13 -35.15
N ARG A 231 -6.19 49.84 -35.35
CA ARG A 231 -6.17 51.30 -35.38
C ARG A 231 -6.55 51.76 -36.78
N SER A 232 -7.83 52.05 -37.00
CA SER A 232 -8.33 52.69 -38.22
C SER A 232 -7.97 54.19 -38.20
N GLY A 233 -7.15 54.58 -39.18
CA GLY A 233 -6.86 55.97 -39.53
C GLY A 233 -7.16 56.17 -41.02
N ALA A 234 -7.95 57.20 -41.32
CA ALA A 234 -8.60 57.47 -42.59
C ALA A 234 -7.66 57.70 -43.79
N SER A 235 -8.13 57.32 -44.99
CA SER A 235 -7.85 58.00 -46.25
C SER A 235 -8.90 57.64 -47.31
N GLU A 236 -9.33 58.67 -48.03
CA GLU A 236 -10.38 58.74 -49.03
C GLU A 236 -10.08 57.96 -50.34
N GLY A 237 -11.14 57.66 -51.11
CA GLY A 237 -11.04 57.59 -52.57
C GLY A 237 -11.89 56.53 -53.28
N GLY A 238 -12.99 56.95 -53.92
CA GLY A 238 -13.30 56.56 -55.30
C GLY A 238 -14.00 55.22 -55.62
N ALA A 239 -15.33 55.28 -55.70
CA ALA A 239 -16.22 54.80 -56.78
C ALA A 239 -16.00 53.46 -57.54
N LEU A 240 -17.17 52.79 -57.70
CA LEU A 240 -17.71 52.08 -58.87
C LEU A 240 -17.52 50.54 -59.01
N VAL A 241 -18.63 49.82 -58.75
CA VAL A 241 -19.37 48.88 -59.63
C VAL A 241 -18.58 47.78 -60.38
N LYS A 242 -18.95 46.51 -60.11
CA LYS A 242 -19.53 45.46 -61.02
C LYS A 242 -19.06 44.04 -60.72
N GLU A 243 -20.05 43.16 -60.78
CA GLU A 243 -20.05 41.70 -60.84
C GLU A 243 -19.18 41.12 -61.97
N SER A 244 -18.64 39.92 -61.72
CA SER A 244 -18.70 38.72 -62.57
C SER A 244 -17.70 37.69 -61.97
N GLU A 245 -18.09 36.51 -61.48
CA GLU A 245 -18.33 35.30 -62.30
C GLU A 245 -17.29 35.19 -63.43
N GLU A 246 -16.45 34.16 -63.55
CA GLU A 246 -16.80 32.75 -63.55
C GLU A 246 -15.52 31.91 -63.80
N SER A 247 -15.62 30.62 -63.46
CA SER A 247 -15.18 29.50 -64.30
C SER A 247 -13.71 29.07 -64.38
N ASN A 248 -13.48 27.86 -63.81
CA ASN A 248 -13.02 26.64 -64.51
C ASN A 248 -11.57 26.56 -65.02
N GLN A 249 -10.91 25.42 -65.12
CA GLN A 249 -11.06 24.02 -64.70
C GLN A 249 -9.77 23.33 -65.18
N TYR A 250 -9.39 22.20 -64.56
CA TYR A 250 -8.64 21.07 -65.15
C TYR A 250 -7.22 21.31 -65.73
N VAL A 251 -6.23 20.57 -65.21
CA VAL A 251 -5.74 19.30 -65.79
C VAL A 251 -4.46 18.86 -65.05
N GLN A 252 -4.43 17.58 -64.66
CA GLN A 252 -3.26 16.82 -64.21
C GLN A 252 -2.22 16.66 -65.34
N GLN A 253 -0.93 16.67 -65.00
CA GLN A 253 -0.02 15.53 -65.17
C GLN A 253 1.41 15.94 -64.78
N GLY A 254 2.08 15.05 -64.05
CA GLY A 254 3.45 15.24 -63.62
C GLY A 254 4.47 14.85 -64.68
N GLU A 255 5.71 15.28 -64.48
CA GLU A 255 6.91 14.49 -64.73
C GLU A 255 8.14 15.18 -64.10
N HIS A 256 9.14 14.36 -63.83
CA HIS A 256 10.42 14.61 -63.19
C HIS A 256 11.19 15.87 -63.67
N THR A 257 12.01 16.47 -62.79
CA THR A 257 13.48 16.57 -62.98
C THR A 257 14.21 17.27 -61.81
N ALA A 258 15.30 16.62 -61.40
CA ALA A 258 16.61 17.16 -60.99
C ALA A 258 16.72 18.46 -60.16
N SER A 259 17.21 18.26 -58.94
CA SER A 259 18.28 18.98 -58.25
C SER A 259 18.67 20.39 -58.70
N LYS A 260 18.51 21.35 -57.78
CA LYS A 260 19.51 22.39 -57.54
C LYS A 260 19.38 22.94 -56.12
N ASP A 261 20.45 22.74 -55.36
CA ASP A 261 20.73 23.37 -54.07
C ASP A 261 20.68 24.90 -54.19
N ILE A 262 20.15 25.57 -53.15
CA ILE A 262 20.70 26.77 -52.51
C ILE A 262 19.99 26.94 -51.15
N ASN A 263 20.79 26.91 -50.07
CA ASN A 263 20.48 27.34 -48.71
C ASN A 263 19.76 28.70 -48.68
N ASP A 264 18.72 28.85 -47.86
CA ASP A 264 18.67 29.80 -46.73
C ASP A 264 17.35 29.64 -45.91
N GLY A 265 17.43 29.84 -44.59
CA GLY A 265 16.31 30.35 -43.79
C GLY A 265 15.33 29.36 -43.15
N GLY A 266 15.64 28.94 -41.91
CA GLY A 266 14.69 28.76 -40.81
C GLY A 266 13.38 28.02 -41.06
N HIS A 267 13.38 26.70 -40.84
CA HIS A 267 12.15 26.00 -40.50
C HIS A 267 11.95 26.03 -38.98
N ASP A 268 10.88 26.71 -38.56
CA ASP A 268 10.25 26.54 -37.26
C ASP A 268 10.07 25.04 -36.98
N GLU A 269 10.87 24.52 -36.06
CA GLU A 269 10.59 23.24 -35.44
C GLU A 269 9.36 23.42 -34.54
N ASP A 270 8.22 22.91 -35.01
CA ASP A 270 7.07 22.61 -34.17
C ASP A 270 7.58 21.86 -32.92
N PRO A 271 7.26 22.31 -31.69
CA PRO A 271 7.77 21.66 -30.48
C PRO A 271 7.12 20.28 -30.36
N LYS A 272 7.84 19.23 -30.78
CA LYS A 272 7.50 17.84 -30.48
C LYS A 272 7.49 17.66 -28.96
N GLN A 273 6.29 17.69 -28.40
CA GLN A 273 6.01 17.46 -26.99
C GLN A 273 6.48 16.05 -26.59
N THR A 274 7.43 15.96 -25.67
CA THR A 274 7.86 14.68 -25.09
C THR A 274 6.75 14.14 -24.17
N PRO A 275 6.24 12.90 -24.35
CA PRO A 275 5.27 12.31 -23.44
C PRO A 275 5.86 12.20 -22.03
N SER A 276 5.07 12.55 -21.02
CA SER A 276 5.47 12.50 -19.62
C SER A 276 5.74 11.06 -19.20
N LYS A 277 7.00 10.70 -18.93
CA LYS A 277 7.37 9.36 -18.48
C LYS A 277 7.08 9.18 -16.98
N PHE A 278 6.17 8.29 -16.62
CA PHE A 278 5.88 7.79 -15.27
C PHE A 278 6.89 6.74 -14.79
N PRO A 279 7.24 6.73 -13.50
CA PRO A 279 8.18 5.74 -12.98
C PRO A 279 7.59 4.33 -12.99
N ASN A 280 8.43 3.31 -13.01
CA ASN A 280 8.00 1.93 -12.79
C ASN A 280 7.90 1.62 -11.29
N LEU A 281 7.04 0.66 -10.95
CA LEU A 281 6.85 0.15 -9.60
C LEU A 281 7.05 -1.36 -9.58
N SER A 282 7.97 -1.84 -8.74
CA SER A 282 8.16 -3.26 -8.44
C SER A 282 7.68 -3.55 -7.02
N VAL A 283 6.91 -4.62 -6.86
CA VAL A 283 6.40 -5.08 -5.56
C VAL A 283 6.97 -6.47 -5.31
N ILE A 284 7.67 -6.64 -4.18
CA ILE A 284 8.11 -7.95 -3.70
C ILE A 284 7.37 -8.32 -2.43
N ALA A 285 6.59 -9.41 -2.48
CA ALA A 285 5.98 -10.02 -1.31
C ALA A 285 6.90 -11.06 -0.70
N VAL A 286 7.00 -11.05 0.63
CA VAL A 286 7.89 -11.92 1.40
C VAL A 286 7.08 -12.62 2.47
N ASP A 287 7.21 -13.94 2.56
CA ASP A 287 6.51 -14.71 3.60
C ASP A 287 7.28 -16.00 3.93
N ILE A 288 7.06 -16.57 5.11
CA ILE A 288 7.66 -17.86 5.49
C ILE A 288 6.92 -19.05 4.83
N ALA A 289 5.61 -18.92 4.64
CA ALA A 289 4.80 -19.90 3.92
C ALA A 289 4.95 -19.72 2.40
N ASP A 290 4.68 -20.79 1.65
CA ASP A 290 4.81 -20.77 0.19
C ASP A 290 3.51 -20.28 -0.47
N TRP A 291 3.47 -19.00 -0.81
CA TRP A 291 2.34 -18.37 -1.49
C TRP A 291 2.54 -18.25 -3.00
N SER A 292 3.58 -18.85 -3.57
CA SER A 292 3.96 -18.70 -4.99
C SER A 292 2.77 -18.91 -5.94
N ALA A 293 2.07 -20.04 -5.82
CA ALA A 293 0.88 -20.34 -6.63
C ALA A 293 -0.25 -19.30 -6.50
N ILE A 294 -0.45 -18.75 -5.30
CA ILE A 294 -1.47 -17.72 -5.04
C ILE A 294 -1.06 -16.40 -5.69
N VAL A 295 0.19 -15.99 -5.49
CA VAL A 295 0.73 -14.75 -6.09
C VAL A 295 0.71 -14.85 -7.61
N GLU A 296 1.11 -15.97 -8.20
CA GLU A 296 1.05 -16.19 -9.65
C GLU A 296 -0.37 -16.07 -10.22
N ARG A 297 -1.35 -16.69 -9.57
CA ARG A 297 -2.77 -16.56 -9.96
C ARG A 297 -3.26 -15.12 -9.89
N LEU A 298 -2.91 -14.42 -8.81
CA LEU A 298 -3.27 -13.02 -8.62
C LEU A 298 -2.60 -12.13 -9.67
N THR A 299 -1.31 -12.31 -9.95
CA THR A 299 -0.57 -11.59 -10.99
C THR A 299 -1.21 -11.79 -12.38
N LYS A 300 -1.54 -13.04 -12.75
CA LYS A 300 -2.25 -13.34 -14.00
C LYS A 300 -3.61 -12.64 -14.05
N ALA A 301 -4.37 -12.63 -12.95
CA ALA A 301 -5.68 -11.99 -12.89
C ALA A 301 -5.62 -10.46 -12.94
N ILE A 302 -4.63 -9.83 -12.30
CA ILE A 302 -4.40 -8.37 -12.36
C ILE A 302 -4.29 -7.91 -13.82
N GLN A 303 -3.61 -8.70 -14.65
CA GLN A 303 -3.34 -8.42 -16.06
C GLN A 303 -4.42 -8.95 -17.01
N SER A 304 -5.40 -9.69 -16.51
CA SER A 304 -6.39 -10.35 -17.36
C SER A 304 -7.55 -9.41 -17.72
N PRO A 305 -7.84 -9.21 -19.02
CA PRO A 305 -9.03 -8.47 -19.45
C PRO A 305 -10.33 -9.24 -19.18
N SER A 306 -10.24 -10.54 -18.84
CA SER A 306 -11.39 -11.41 -18.57
C SER A 306 -11.97 -11.22 -17.16
N VAL A 307 -11.29 -10.47 -16.29
CA VAL A 307 -11.84 -10.11 -14.97
C VAL A 307 -13.08 -9.23 -15.18
N PRO A 308 -14.17 -9.45 -14.44
CA PRO A 308 -15.32 -8.54 -14.48
C PRO A 308 -14.92 -7.11 -14.09
N GLY A 309 -15.23 -6.14 -14.95
CA GLY A 309 -14.98 -4.72 -14.71
C GLY A 309 -16.22 -3.86 -14.97
N SER A 310 -16.23 -2.64 -14.43
CA SER A 310 -17.30 -1.67 -14.69
C SER A 310 -16.97 -0.79 -15.89
N LYS A 311 -17.95 -0.09 -16.46
CA LYS A 311 -17.69 0.91 -17.52
C LYS A 311 -16.69 1.99 -17.10
N SER A 312 -16.75 2.43 -15.84
CA SER A 312 -15.86 3.47 -15.30
C SER A 312 -14.44 2.96 -15.00
N HIS A 313 -14.32 1.66 -14.70
CA HIS A 313 -13.08 0.99 -14.33
C HIS A 313 -13.10 -0.40 -14.97
N PRO A 314 -12.83 -0.51 -16.29
CA PRO A 314 -12.80 -1.79 -16.98
C PRO A 314 -11.57 -2.61 -16.56
N ALA A 315 -11.64 -3.92 -16.75
CA ALA A 315 -10.47 -4.79 -16.66
C ALA A 315 -9.53 -4.58 -17.87
N PRO A 316 -8.25 -4.95 -17.77
CA PRO A 316 -7.56 -5.52 -16.60
C PRO A 316 -7.43 -4.53 -15.43
N LEU A 317 -7.07 -5.01 -14.23
CA LEU A 317 -6.77 -4.11 -13.10
C LEU A 317 -5.55 -3.24 -13.44
N LEU A 318 -4.49 -3.84 -14.01
CA LEU A 318 -3.37 -3.14 -14.64
C LEU A 318 -3.02 -3.85 -15.96
N PRO A 319 -2.81 -3.13 -17.06
CA PRO A 319 -2.43 -3.75 -18.34
C PRO A 319 -1.04 -4.40 -18.24
N SER A 320 -0.81 -5.44 -19.04
CA SER A 320 0.54 -5.97 -19.25
C SER A 320 1.34 -4.99 -20.09
N VAL A 321 2.49 -4.53 -19.58
CA VAL A 321 3.38 -3.63 -20.33
C VAL A 321 4.42 -4.51 -21.03
N SER A 322 4.29 -4.67 -22.35
CA SER A 322 5.28 -5.38 -23.15
C SER A 322 6.55 -4.51 -23.27
N ARG A 323 7.68 -4.97 -22.72
CA ARG A 323 8.96 -4.25 -22.75
C ARG A 323 9.48 -3.95 -24.17
N ASP A 324 9.01 -4.68 -25.18
CA ASP A 324 9.62 -4.69 -26.52
C ASP A 324 8.89 -3.87 -27.59
N GLN A 325 7.69 -3.32 -27.33
CA GLN A 325 6.89 -2.64 -28.39
C GLN A 325 6.46 -1.20 -28.11
N ASP A 326 6.44 -0.73 -26.86
CA ASP A 326 6.02 0.64 -26.52
C ASP A 326 7.07 1.33 -25.63
N GLN A 327 8.17 1.83 -26.21
CA GLN A 327 9.17 2.63 -25.49
C GLN A 327 8.62 3.98 -24.95
N ASP A 328 7.37 4.32 -25.30
CA ASP A 328 6.67 5.53 -24.87
C ASP A 328 5.70 5.32 -23.68
N GLN A 329 5.37 4.08 -23.30
CA GLN A 329 4.46 3.81 -22.17
C GLN A 329 5.22 3.49 -20.88
N SER A 330 5.53 4.56 -20.17
CA SER A 330 6.06 4.58 -18.81
C SER A 330 4.97 4.26 -17.75
N GLY A 331 5.29 3.55 -16.66
CA GLY A 331 4.34 3.24 -15.57
C GLY A 331 4.14 1.75 -15.24
N GLY A 332 5.11 0.90 -15.55
CA GLY A 332 5.03 -0.54 -15.34
C GLY A 332 4.83 -0.95 -13.88
N PHE A 333 4.22 -2.12 -13.69
CA PHE A 333 3.94 -2.71 -12.38
C PHE A 333 4.39 -4.18 -12.37
N ASP A 334 5.46 -4.47 -11.64
CA ASP A 334 6.03 -5.81 -11.54
C ASP A 334 5.75 -6.42 -10.16
N ILE A 335 5.53 -7.74 -10.13
CA ILE A 335 5.19 -8.47 -8.91
C ILE A 335 6.10 -9.68 -8.80
N SER A 336 6.80 -9.78 -7.67
CA SER A 336 7.61 -10.95 -7.32
C SER A 336 7.25 -11.47 -5.93
N PHE A 337 7.53 -12.74 -5.70
CA PHE A 337 7.35 -13.39 -4.40
C PHE A 337 8.64 -14.08 -3.97
N ARG A 338 8.99 -13.97 -2.69
CA ARG A 338 10.12 -14.68 -2.09
C ARG A 338 9.68 -15.36 -0.80
N ARG A 339 9.73 -16.69 -0.79
CA ARG A 339 9.63 -17.47 0.45
C ARG A 339 10.89 -17.25 1.29
N PHE A 340 10.76 -16.62 2.45
CA PHE A 340 11.90 -16.22 3.28
C PHE A 340 11.53 -16.01 4.75
N ASP A 341 12.32 -16.59 5.64
CA ASP A 341 12.19 -16.39 7.09
C ASP A 341 13.01 -15.17 7.55
N VAL A 342 12.31 -14.05 7.76
CA VAL A 342 12.91 -12.78 8.16
C VAL A 342 13.50 -12.79 9.58
N LEU A 343 13.07 -13.71 10.45
CA LEU A 343 13.56 -13.80 11.84
C LEU A 343 14.81 -14.67 11.97
N ASN A 344 14.99 -15.65 11.07
CA ASN A 344 16.11 -16.58 11.09
C ASN A 344 17.18 -16.30 10.01
N CYS A 345 17.24 -15.06 9.53
CA CYS A 345 18.24 -14.60 8.57
C CYS A 345 19.65 -14.53 9.19
N GLN A 346 20.46 -15.58 8.96
CA GLN A 346 21.82 -15.74 9.51
C GLN A 346 22.86 -14.83 8.84
N ASN A 347 22.66 -14.47 7.57
CA ASN A 347 23.59 -13.63 6.81
C ASN A 347 22.97 -12.26 6.53
N ASP A 348 23.75 -11.18 6.60
CA ASP A 348 23.23 -9.85 6.28
C ASP A 348 23.08 -9.63 4.76
N LYS A 349 23.63 -10.52 3.94
CA LYS A 349 23.55 -10.42 2.47
C LYS A 349 22.12 -10.56 1.97
N ASP A 350 21.37 -11.53 2.50
CA ASP A 350 19.99 -11.79 2.10
C ASP A 350 19.06 -10.64 2.49
N MET A 351 19.26 -10.07 3.67
CA MET A 351 18.51 -8.91 4.14
C MET A 351 18.84 -7.66 3.32
N LYS A 352 20.12 -7.46 2.99
CA LYS A 352 20.55 -6.39 2.07
C LYS A 352 19.92 -6.54 0.70
N LEU A 353 19.99 -7.74 0.11
CA LEU A 353 19.39 -8.02 -1.19
C LEU A 353 17.88 -7.80 -1.17
N LEU A 354 17.22 -8.15 -0.06
CA LEU A 354 15.79 -7.93 0.09
C LEU A 354 15.43 -6.43 0.09
N LEU A 355 16.19 -5.63 0.86
CA LEU A 355 15.90 -4.23 1.13
C LEU A 355 16.51 -3.25 0.11
N ARG A 356 17.54 -3.64 -0.64
CA ARG A 356 18.22 -2.79 -1.65
C ARG A 356 18.14 -3.32 -3.09
N GLY A 357 17.49 -4.47 -3.29
CA GLY A 357 17.38 -5.09 -4.61
C GLY A 357 18.69 -5.64 -5.17
N ALA A 358 18.61 -6.13 -6.41
CA ALA A 358 19.69 -6.87 -7.08
C ALA A 358 20.90 -6.00 -7.46
N SER A 359 20.76 -4.66 -7.43
CA SER A 359 21.86 -3.72 -7.70
C SER A 359 23.00 -3.77 -6.66
N PHE A 360 22.88 -4.59 -5.60
CA PHE A 360 23.94 -4.85 -4.62
C PHE A 360 24.86 -6.03 -4.99
N SER A 361 24.87 -6.52 -6.25
CA SER A 361 25.87 -7.49 -6.70
C SER A 361 27.28 -7.00 -6.31
N SER A 362 27.95 -7.75 -5.43
CA SER A 362 29.22 -7.32 -4.79
C SER A 362 30.44 -7.41 -5.71
N TYR A 363 30.23 -7.62 -7.01
CA TYR A 363 31.26 -7.52 -8.02
C TYR A 363 30.95 -6.28 -8.83
N GLY A 364 31.92 -5.35 -8.89
CA GLY A 364 31.85 -4.07 -9.58
C GLY A 364 31.67 -4.21 -11.09
N ASP A 365 30.52 -4.74 -11.50
CA ASP A 365 30.05 -4.65 -12.85
C ASP A 365 29.46 -3.24 -12.98
N ASN A 366 30.29 -2.33 -13.48
CA ASN A 366 29.89 -1.00 -13.92
C ASN A 366 29.02 -1.13 -15.19
N ASN A 367 27.96 -1.92 -15.10
CA ASN A 367 26.99 -2.05 -16.15
C ASN A 367 26.10 -0.81 -16.03
N GLU A 368 26.46 0.24 -16.75
CA GLU A 368 25.69 1.50 -16.86
C GLU A 368 24.25 1.26 -17.37
N ASP A 369 23.97 0.05 -17.87
CA ASP A 369 22.66 -0.42 -18.35
C ASP A 369 21.82 -1.17 -17.28
N ALA A 370 22.34 -1.41 -16.07
CA ALA A 370 21.57 -2.11 -15.03
C ALA A 370 20.50 -1.19 -14.42
N LEU A 371 19.23 -1.62 -14.51
CA LEU A 371 18.11 -0.96 -13.84
C LEU A 371 18.39 -0.86 -12.34
N HIS A 372 18.36 0.36 -11.79
CA HIS A 372 18.62 0.59 -10.37
C HIS A 372 17.29 0.54 -9.60
N GLU A 373 17.16 -0.40 -8.68
CA GLU A 373 15.97 -0.51 -7.83
C GLU A 373 16.18 0.24 -6.52
N LYS A 374 15.31 1.22 -6.24
CA LYS A 374 15.32 1.95 -4.97
C LYS A 374 14.12 1.56 -4.13
N THR A 375 14.35 1.08 -2.92
CA THR A 375 13.24 0.72 -2.01
C THR A 375 12.64 1.98 -1.39
N VAL A 376 11.41 2.31 -1.81
CA VAL A 376 10.70 3.51 -1.34
C VAL A 376 9.76 3.22 -0.18
N LEU A 377 9.26 1.98 -0.07
CA LEU A 377 8.29 1.58 0.94
C LEU A 377 8.57 0.15 1.42
N ILE A 378 8.56 -0.03 2.74
CA ILE A 378 8.55 -1.32 3.41
C ILE A 378 7.26 -1.41 4.22
N THR A 379 6.51 -2.48 4.04
CA THR A 379 5.23 -2.69 4.75
C THR A 379 5.29 -3.90 5.68
N LEU A 380 4.62 -3.75 6.82
CA LEU A 380 4.34 -4.80 7.80
C LEU A 380 2.85 -4.69 8.14
N MET A 381 1.99 -5.42 7.43
CA MET A 381 0.53 -5.30 7.55
C MET A 381 -0.12 -6.59 8.11
N PHE A 382 -0.50 -6.58 9.39
CA PHE A 382 -0.93 -7.74 10.20
C PHE A 382 0.16 -8.80 10.38
N THR A 383 1.40 -8.33 10.51
CA THR A 383 2.58 -9.20 10.59
C THR A 383 3.39 -8.90 11.84
N LEU A 384 3.51 -7.63 12.25
CA LEU A 384 4.42 -7.23 13.31
C LEU A 384 4.05 -7.86 14.65
N ASN A 385 2.76 -7.94 14.96
CA ASN A 385 2.31 -8.56 16.20
C ASN A 385 2.65 -10.06 16.27
N GLU A 386 2.56 -10.77 15.14
CA GLU A 386 2.90 -12.20 15.04
C GLU A 386 4.42 -12.43 15.16
N LEU A 387 5.23 -11.53 14.57
CA LEU A 387 6.69 -11.56 14.73
C LEU A 387 7.10 -11.39 16.19
N PHE A 388 6.55 -10.37 16.88
CA PHE A 388 6.85 -10.14 18.31
C PHE A 388 6.37 -11.30 19.19
N SER A 389 5.24 -11.92 18.86
CA SER A 389 4.72 -13.10 19.57
C SER A 389 5.62 -14.32 19.40
N THR A 390 6.25 -14.46 18.22
CA THR A 390 7.21 -15.52 17.94
C THR A 390 8.54 -15.28 18.64
N SER A 391 9.09 -14.07 18.56
CA SER A 391 10.31 -13.71 19.29
C SER A 391 10.51 -12.20 19.36
N ILE A 392 10.47 -11.65 20.57
CA ILE A 392 10.77 -10.24 20.82
C ILE A 392 12.19 -9.89 20.37
N THR A 393 13.17 -10.71 20.73
CA THR A 393 14.58 -10.45 20.44
C THR A 393 14.86 -10.47 18.95
N LYS A 394 14.39 -11.50 18.23
CA LYS A 394 14.62 -11.59 16.78
C LYS A 394 13.87 -10.50 16.03
N THR A 395 12.66 -10.15 16.46
CA THR A 395 11.89 -9.06 15.84
C THR A 395 12.55 -7.71 16.07
N THR A 396 13.06 -7.46 17.28
CA THR A 396 13.83 -6.24 17.58
C THR A 396 15.09 -6.16 16.71
N ALA A 397 15.83 -7.27 16.60
CA ALA A 397 17.00 -7.35 15.73
C ALA A 397 16.63 -7.11 14.25
N PHE A 398 15.53 -7.68 13.77
CA PHE A 398 15.01 -7.47 12.43
C PHE A 398 14.68 -5.99 12.15
N LEU A 399 13.99 -5.29 13.06
CA LEU A 399 13.72 -3.85 12.94
C LEU A 399 15.01 -3.01 12.91
N LEU A 400 16.03 -3.41 13.68
CA LEU A 400 17.35 -2.76 13.63
C LEU A 400 18.09 -3.05 12.31
N LYS A 401 17.95 -4.26 11.74
CA LYS A 401 18.46 -4.55 10.38
C LYS A 401 17.75 -3.70 9.32
N ILE A 402 16.42 -3.50 9.42
CA ILE A 402 15.71 -2.56 8.53
C ILE A 402 16.30 -1.16 8.68
N THR A 403 16.56 -0.70 9.91
CA THR A 403 17.18 0.61 10.18
C THR A 403 18.54 0.77 9.52
N GLU A 404 19.37 -0.28 9.58
CA GLU A 404 20.72 -0.29 9.03
C GLU A 404 20.72 -0.27 7.50
N TRP A 405 19.85 -1.09 6.88
CA TRP A 405 19.93 -1.35 5.43
C TRP A 405 18.96 -0.52 4.58
N ALA A 406 17.86 -0.02 5.15
CA ALA A 406 16.94 0.87 4.44
C ALA A 406 17.64 2.18 4.05
N GLU A 407 17.36 2.65 2.83
CA GLU A 407 17.95 3.86 2.31
C GLU A 407 17.28 5.10 2.91
N PRO A 408 17.98 6.24 3.03
CA PRO A 408 17.35 7.49 3.42
C PRO A 408 16.16 7.83 2.52
N GLY A 409 15.07 8.28 3.12
CA GLY A 409 13.81 8.55 2.46
C GLY A 409 12.85 7.35 2.37
N THR A 410 13.31 6.11 2.59
CA THR A 410 12.41 4.94 2.63
C THR A 410 11.34 5.11 3.72
N ILE A 411 10.09 4.80 3.39
CA ILE A 411 8.97 4.78 4.32
C ILE A 411 8.81 3.38 4.91
N LEU A 412 8.65 3.28 6.23
CA LEU A 412 8.21 2.08 6.93
C LEU A 412 6.75 2.26 7.36
N LEU A 413 5.86 1.46 6.78
CA LEU A 413 4.43 1.42 7.10
C LEU A 413 4.12 0.17 7.93
N VAL A 414 3.62 0.39 9.15
CA VAL A 414 3.13 -0.66 10.02
C VAL A 414 1.63 -0.51 10.17
N VAL A 415 0.88 -1.56 9.82
CA VAL A 415 -0.57 -1.63 10.07
C VAL A 415 -0.85 -2.93 10.80
N ASP A 416 -1.48 -2.87 11.97
CA ASP A 416 -1.77 -4.10 12.72
C ASP A 416 -3.08 -4.01 13.48
N SER A 417 -3.53 -5.12 14.03
CA SER A 417 -4.62 -5.18 15.00
C SER A 417 -4.30 -4.32 16.23
N PRO A 418 -5.25 -3.51 16.74
CA PRO A 418 -5.09 -2.78 18.00
C PRO A 418 -5.57 -3.61 19.20
N GLY A 419 -5.32 -3.10 20.41
CA GLY A 419 -5.89 -3.64 21.65
C GLY A 419 -5.19 -4.91 22.15
N SER A 420 -5.97 -5.87 22.69
CA SER A 420 -5.44 -7.08 23.34
C SER A 420 -4.67 -8.01 22.41
N TYR A 421 -4.84 -7.88 21.10
CA TYR A 421 -4.07 -8.60 20.09
C TYR A 421 -2.65 -8.04 19.91
N SER A 422 -2.40 -6.82 20.40
CA SER A 422 -1.15 -6.08 20.24
C SER A 422 -0.33 -6.04 21.52
N THR A 423 -0.32 -7.10 22.33
CA THR A 423 0.42 -7.11 23.60
C THR A 423 1.34 -8.31 23.75
N VAL A 424 2.54 -8.10 24.30
CA VAL A 424 3.48 -9.17 24.63
C VAL A 424 3.61 -9.30 26.14
N SER A 425 3.63 -10.55 26.60
CA SER A 425 3.90 -10.91 27.99
C SER A 425 5.40 -11.07 28.21
N LEU A 426 6.00 -10.22 29.04
CA LEU A 426 7.37 -10.39 29.52
C LEU A 426 7.35 -11.10 30.88
N THR A 427 7.90 -12.30 30.94
CA THR A 427 8.15 -12.99 32.21
C THR A 427 9.35 -12.33 32.90
N GLY A 428 9.13 -11.66 34.03
CA GLY A 428 10.21 -11.12 34.84
C GLY A 428 11.16 -12.22 35.34
N LYS A 429 12.48 -11.93 35.39
CA LYS A 429 13.44 -12.81 36.08
C LYS A 429 13.02 -12.92 37.54
N ALA A 430 12.71 -14.13 38.00
CA ALA A 430 12.51 -14.41 39.42
C ALA A 430 13.74 -13.92 40.21
N LYS A 431 13.51 -13.23 41.34
CA LYS A 431 14.57 -13.02 42.32
C LYS A 431 15.06 -14.40 42.78
N PRO A 432 16.38 -14.60 42.99
CA PRO A 432 16.87 -15.82 43.60
C PRO A 432 16.18 -16.02 44.96
N ASP A 433 15.74 -17.25 45.23
CA ASP A 433 15.06 -17.60 46.47
C ASP A 433 15.92 -17.23 47.68
N PRO A 434 15.32 -16.76 48.79
CA PRO A 434 16.04 -16.62 50.05
C PRO A 434 16.48 -18.01 50.54
N ASP A 435 17.63 -18.05 51.22
CA ASP A 435 18.32 -19.23 51.75
C ASP A 435 17.40 -20.36 52.25
N PRO A 436 17.72 -21.64 52.00
CA PRO A 436 16.91 -22.81 52.41
C PRO A 436 16.92 -23.09 53.93
N GLY A 437 17.24 -22.10 54.76
CA GLY A 437 17.50 -22.26 56.20
C GLY A 437 16.42 -21.77 57.15
N VAL A 438 15.30 -21.21 56.68
CA VAL A 438 14.23 -20.70 57.56
C VAL A 438 12.93 -21.47 57.35
N SER A 439 12.48 -22.16 58.40
CA SER A 439 11.25 -22.94 58.43
C SER A 439 10.04 -21.99 58.33
N ALA A 440 9.44 -21.93 57.14
CA ALA A 440 8.24 -21.14 56.86
C ALA A 440 7.02 -21.70 57.62
N THR A 441 6.34 -20.85 58.38
CA THR A 441 5.06 -21.17 59.01
C THR A 441 3.96 -21.33 57.95
N VAL A 442 2.87 -22.02 58.30
CA VAL A 442 1.78 -22.42 57.38
C VAL A 442 1.11 -21.25 56.66
N ASP A 443 1.25 -20.01 57.15
CA ASP A 443 0.72 -18.80 56.51
C ASP A 443 1.54 -18.29 55.31
N GLU A 444 2.77 -18.74 55.10
CA GLU A 444 3.61 -18.30 53.95
C GLU A 444 3.38 -19.09 52.66
N ARG A 445 2.70 -20.25 52.73
CA ARG A 445 2.44 -21.09 51.53
C ARG A 445 1.39 -20.50 50.58
N ASN A 446 0.50 -19.64 51.07
CA ASN A 446 -0.45 -18.90 50.22
C ASN A 446 0.15 -17.64 49.57
N ASP A 447 1.29 -17.14 50.06
CA ASP A 447 1.97 -15.97 49.49
C ASP A 447 2.86 -16.35 48.27
N VAL A 448 3.36 -17.59 48.23
CA VAL A 448 4.17 -18.11 47.11
C VAL A 448 3.37 -18.23 45.80
N THR A 449 2.11 -18.67 45.89
CA THR A 449 1.21 -18.80 44.72
C THR A 449 0.72 -17.44 44.20
N LEU A 450 0.55 -16.44 45.09
CA LEU A 450 0.19 -15.07 44.70
C LEU A 450 1.39 -14.29 44.12
N ARG A 451 2.61 -14.54 44.59
CA ARG A 451 3.83 -13.91 44.06
C ARG A 451 4.23 -14.43 42.67
N GLN A 452 3.94 -15.69 42.36
CA GLN A 452 4.17 -16.25 41.01
C GLN A 452 3.22 -15.67 39.95
N GLN A 453 2.02 -15.20 40.32
CA GLN A 453 1.09 -14.55 39.40
C GLN A 453 1.40 -13.05 39.16
N GLN A 454 2.24 -12.41 39.98
CA GLN A 454 2.46 -10.95 39.93
C GLN A 454 3.55 -10.44 38.96
N GLN A 455 4.17 -11.28 38.13
CA GLN A 455 5.34 -10.85 37.33
C GLN A 455 5.27 -11.06 35.82
N GLN A 456 4.10 -11.38 35.26
CA GLN A 456 3.91 -11.31 33.81
C GLN A 456 3.42 -9.91 33.44
N ARG A 457 4.36 -9.02 33.11
CA ARG A 457 4.01 -7.66 32.68
C ARG A 457 3.66 -7.70 31.19
N VAL A 458 2.43 -7.28 30.89
CA VAL A 458 1.90 -7.20 29.53
C VAL A 458 2.17 -5.81 28.97
N TYR A 459 2.89 -5.75 27.84
CA TYR A 459 3.24 -4.48 27.20
C TYR A 459 2.64 -4.41 25.79
N PRO A 460 2.01 -3.29 25.41
CA PRO A 460 1.61 -3.09 24.03
C PRO A 460 2.81 -3.09 23.09
N MET A 461 2.74 -3.86 22.00
CA MET A 461 3.77 -4.05 20.99
C MET A 461 4.19 -2.73 20.33
N LYS A 462 3.27 -1.76 20.23
CA LYS A 462 3.59 -0.39 19.83
C LYS A 462 4.73 0.21 20.65
N PHE A 463 4.80 -0.05 21.96
CA PHE A 463 5.89 0.45 22.79
C PHE A 463 7.23 -0.18 22.42
N LEU A 464 7.24 -1.47 22.03
CA LEU A 464 8.46 -2.12 21.54
C LEU A 464 8.89 -1.50 20.20
N LEU A 465 7.96 -1.34 19.25
CA LEU A 465 8.21 -0.67 17.98
C LEU A 465 8.78 0.75 18.18
N ASP A 466 8.09 1.58 18.97
CA ASP A 466 8.51 2.95 19.25
C ASP A 466 9.84 2.98 20.01
N HIS A 467 10.06 2.09 20.97
CA HIS A 467 11.32 2.03 21.69
C HIS A 467 12.48 1.66 20.76
N THR A 468 12.31 0.64 19.91
CA THR A 468 13.33 0.22 18.95
C THR A 468 13.64 1.33 17.94
N LEU A 469 12.63 1.92 17.30
CA LEU A 469 12.86 2.88 16.22
C LEU A 469 13.18 4.30 16.69
N MET A 470 12.61 4.75 17.82
CA MET A 470 12.72 6.13 18.27
C MET A 470 13.70 6.32 19.43
N SER A 471 13.95 5.28 20.23
CA SER A 471 14.89 5.36 21.37
C SER A 471 16.22 4.66 21.07
N VAL A 472 16.18 3.39 20.64
CA VAL A 472 17.40 2.63 20.33
C VAL A 472 18.05 3.14 19.05
N ALA A 473 17.26 3.31 17.99
CA ALA A 473 17.68 3.90 16.72
C ALA A 473 17.45 5.42 16.68
N ALA A 474 17.67 6.12 17.79
CA ALA A 474 17.43 7.57 17.88
C ALA A 474 18.13 8.34 16.76
N GLY A 475 17.39 9.27 16.13
CA GLY A 475 17.89 10.08 15.01
C GLY A 475 17.92 9.36 13.65
N LYS A 476 17.58 8.06 13.57
CA LYS A 476 17.54 7.33 12.29
C LYS A 476 16.17 7.31 11.63
N TRP A 477 15.10 7.56 12.39
CA TRP A 477 13.72 7.58 11.90
C TRP A 477 12.98 8.84 12.35
N GLN A 478 12.15 9.37 11.46
CA GLN A 478 11.14 10.38 11.75
C GLN A 478 9.77 9.75 11.72
N ARG A 479 8.92 10.05 12.71
CA ARG A 479 7.53 9.60 12.72
C ARG A 479 6.67 10.55 11.90
N MET A 480 6.06 10.04 10.83
CA MET A 480 5.22 10.83 9.91
C MET A 480 3.76 10.85 10.35
N ALA A 481 3.23 9.70 10.80
CA ALA A 481 1.86 9.58 11.27
C ALA A 481 1.73 8.41 12.26
N ALA A 482 0.77 8.51 13.19
CA ALA A 482 0.40 7.42 14.08
C ALA A 482 -1.08 7.51 14.46
N GLU A 483 -1.83 6.45 14.20
CA GLU A 483 -3.22 6.28 14.61
C GLU A 483 -3.35 4.99 15.43
N ASP A 484 -3.72 5.10 16.71
CA ASP A 484 -3.84 3.93 17.60
C ASP A 484 -5.08 3.08 17.33
N SER A 485 -6.03 3.61 16.56
CA SER A 485 -7.25 2.91 16.18
C SER A 485 -8.01 3.62 15.08
N ARG A 486 -8.24 2.90 14.01
CA ARG A 486 -9.11 3.28 12.91
C ARG A 486 -10.00 2.11 12.54
N TRP A 487 -11.29 2.38 12.39
CA TRP A 487 -12.23 1.42 11.80
C TRP A 487 -12.24 1.58 10.29
N PHE A 488 -12.07 0.47 9.59
CA PHE A 488 -12.44 0.33 8.20
C PHE A 488 -13.79 -0.38 8.15
N ARG A 489 -14.78 0.28 7.54
CA ARG A 489 -16.10 -0.29 7.29
C ARG A 489 -16.35 -0.34 5.80
N ARG A 490 -16.75 -1.50 5.32
CA ARG A 490 -17.08 -1.68 3.90
C ARG A 490 -18.47 -1.13 3.59
N ASP A 491 -18.67 -0.65 2.36
CA ASP A 491 -19.99 -0.31 1.88
C ASP A 491 -20.73 -1.59 1.45
N THR A 492 -21.40 -2.24 2.40
CA THR A 492 -22.12 -3.49 2.20
C THR A 492 -23.24 -3.39 1.16
N SER A 493 -23.76 -2.19 0.92
CA SER A 493 -24.85 -1.94 -0.03
C SER A 493 -24.36 -1.84 -1.47
N LYS A 494 -23.08 -1.46 -1.67
CA LYS A 494 -22.53 -1.19 -3.00
C LYS A 494 -21.46 -2.17 -3.45
N LEU A 495 -20.76 -2.81 -2.52
CA LEU A 495 -19.75 -3.83 -2.82
C LEU A 495 -20.37 -5.22 -2.78
N ARG A 496 -20.12 -6.01 -3.83
CA ARG A 496 -20.59 -7.39 -3.96
C ARG A 496 -19.40 -8.33 -3.92
N TYR A 497 -19.48 -9.37 -3.11
CA TYR A 497 -18.44 -10.37 -3.01
C TYR A 497 -19.05 -11.73 -2.65
N ASN A 498 -19.51 -12.42 -3.69
CA ASN A 498 -20.17 -13.72 -3.58
C ASN A 498 -19.20 -14.79 -4.06
N VAL A 499 -18.47 -15.40 -3.13
CA VAL A 499 -17.44 -16.42 -3.41
C VAL A 499 -17.74 -17.77 -2.75
N GLY A 500 -18.90 -17.90 -2.10
CA GLY A 500 -19.36 -19.13 -1.45
C GLY A 500 -20.06 -18.87 -0.12
N ASP A 501 -20.72 -19.90 0.40
CA ASP A 501 -21.46 -19.82 1.66
C ASP A 501 -20.57 -19.47 2.85
N GLY A 502 -20.96 -18.44 3.61
CA GLY A 502 -20.26 -18.01 4.81
C GLY A 502 -18.95 -17.26 4.56
N VAL A 503 -18.65 -16.91 3.30
CA VAL A 503 -17.48 -16.12 2.92
C VAL A 503 -17.90 -14.72 2.53
N GLY A 504 -18.04 -13.91 3.57
CA GLY A 504 -18.31 -12.49 3.45
C GLY A 504 -17.08 -11.66 3.73
N LEU A 505 -17.10 -10.44 3.19
CA LEU A 505 -16.18 -9.39 3.61
C LEU A 505 -16.47 -8.97 5.07
N GLU A 506 -15.45 -8.56 5.81
CA GLU A 506 -15.56 -8.18 7.22
C GLU A 506 -15.16 -6.73 7.48
N ASP A 507 -15.75 -6.09 8.48
CA ASP A 507 -15.20 -4.84 8.97
C ASP A 507 -13.93 -5.12 9.76
N MET A 508 -12.98 -4.19 9.71
CA MET A 508 -11.70 -4.36 10.37
C MET A 508 -11.33 -3.12 11.16
N ARG A 509 -10.47 -3.31 12.16
CA ARG A 509 -9.91 -2.22 12.94
C ARG A 509 -8.40 -2.34 12.94
N PHE A 510 -7.73 -1.23 12.71
CA PHE A 510 -6.28 -1.16 12.58
C PHE A 510 -5.70 -0.10 13.51
N GLN A 511 -4.46 -0.28 13.92
CA GLN A 511 -3.55 0.80 14.25
C GLN A 511 -2.59 1.01 13.08
N ILE A 512 -2.13 2.23 12.87
CA ILE A 512 -1.28 2.64 11.75
C ILE A 512 -0.10 3.42 12.31
N HIS A 513 1.13 3.06 11.94
CA HIS A 513 2.34 3.81 12.29
C HIS A 513 3.21 3.96 11.04
N ILE A 514 3.62 5.19 10.75
CA ILE A 514 4.40 5.53 9.55
C ILE A 514 5.67 6.24 9.99
N TYR A 515 6.81 5.73 9.53
CA TYR A 515 8.13 6.29 9.78
C TYR A 515 8.87 6.54 8.47
N ARG A 516 9.67 7.59 8.41
CA ARG A 516 10.57 7.92 7.31
C ARG A 516 12.02 7.74 7.76
N ARG A 517 12.82 7.04 6.96
CA ARG A 517 14.26 6.87 7.22
C ARG A 517 14.99 8.19 6.99
N LEU A 518 15.75 8.65 7.97
CA LEU A 518 16.54 9.89 7.89
C LEU A 518 17.94 9.66 7.29
N GLU A 519 18.54 10.71 6.74
CA GLU A 519 19.97 10.70 6.43
C GLU A 519 20.77 10.50 7.72
N SER A 520 21.88 9.76 7.61
CA SER A 520 22.58 9.18 8.76
C SER A 520 23.51 10.12 9.46
#